data_AF-A0A2M8CHB4-F1
#
_entry.id   AF-A0A2M8CHB4-F1
#
_cell.length_a   1.000
_cell.length_b   1.000
_cell.length_c   1.000
_cell.angle_alpha   90.00
_cell.angle_beta   90.00
_cell.angle_gamma   90.00
#
_symmetry.space_group_name_H-M   'P 1'
#
loop_
_entity.id
_entity.type
_entity.pdbx_description
1 polymer ?
#
loop_
_entity_poly.entity_id
_entity_poly.type
_entity_poly.pdbx_seq_one_letter_code
_entity_poly.pdbx_strand_id
1 'polypeptide(L)'
;MKKYKKKIKIIVEKTTTGFSAYSEDYPIFTTGRTIPELINNALEATQLNFEEEYEITHENLKFEIDFAQFFQYYKVLNSKFLAEKIGMNPTLLSQYVKGHKKP
;
A
#
# COMPACT_ATOMS: atom_id res chain seq x y z
N MET A 1 12.43 -6.04 23.08
CA MET A 1 11.21 -5.47 22.48
C MET A 1 10.12 -6.55 22.47
N LYS A 2 8.83 -6.18 22.57
CA LYS A 2 7.71 -7.13 22.50
C LYS A 2 7.35 -7.39 21.03
N LYS A 3 6.83 -8.57 20.67
CA LYS A 3 6.32 -8.77 19.31
C LYS A 3 5.00 -8.02 19.10
N TYR A 4 4.88 -7.29 18.00
CA TYR A 4 3.61 -6.65 17.62
C TYR A 4 2.61 -7.69 17.09
N LYS A 5 1.36 -7.66 17.56
CA LYS A 5 0.36 -8.71 17.27
C LYS A 5 -0.71 -8.30 16.25
N LYS A 6 -0.72 -7.05 15.79
CA LYS A 6 -1.73 -6.54 14.85
C LYS A 6 -1.13 -6.35 13.46
N LYS A 7 -2.00 -6.11 12.48
CA LYS A 7 -1.62 -5.66 11.14
C LYS A 7 -1.65 -4.13 11.09
N ILE A 8 -0.69 -3.55 10.40
CA ILE A 8 -0.54 -2.12 10.15
C ILE A 8 -0.83 -1.93 8.67
N LYS A 9 -1.85 -1.12 8.38
CA LYS A 9 -2.22 -0.80 7.01
C LYS A 9 -1.20 0.19 6.44
N ILE A 10 -0.64 -0.17 5.30
CA ILE A 10 0.28 0.66 4.52
C ILE A 10 -0.30 0.84 3.13
N ILE A 11 -0.59 2.09 2.77
CA ILE A 11 -1.08 2.47 1.46
C ILE A 11 0.10 2.70 0.54
N VAL A 12 0.06 2.12 -0.65
CA VAL A 12 1.08 2.23 -1.69
C VAL A 12 0.55 3.04 -2.86
N GLU A 13 1.34 4.01 -3.32
CA GLU A 13 1.03 4.87 -4.45
C GLU A 13 2.17 4.87 -5.47
N LYS A 14 1.82 5.12 -6.74
CA LYS A 14 2.77 5.31 -7.83
C LYS A 14 3.19 6.77 -7.92
N THR A 15 4.50 7.05 -7.90
CA THR A 15 5.03 8.40 -8.15
C THR A 15 5.70 8.50 -9.52
N THR A 16 6.15 9.67 -9.93
CA THR A 16 6.91 9.85 -11.19
C THR A 16 8.27 9.16 -11.16
N THR A 17 8.91 9.07 -9.99
CA THR A 17 10.27 8.52 -9.80
C THR A 17 10.30 7.12 -9.18
N GLY A 18 9.15 6.56 -8.81
CA GLY A 18 9.08 5.26 -8.14
C GLY A 18 7.72 5.04 -7.50
N PHE A 19 7.72 4.81 -6.19
CA PHE A 19 6.56 4.55 -5.36
C PHE A 19 6.69 5.25 -4.00
N SER A 20 5.55 5.55 -3.38
CA SER A 20 5.44 5.97 -1.98
C SER A 20 4.65 4.94 -1.18
N ALA A 21 4.93 4.88 0.12
CA ALA A 21 4.19 4.07 1.07
C ALA A 21 3.94 4.87 2.35
N TYR A 22 2.71 4.84 2.87
CA TYR A 22 2.36 5.55 4.10
C TYR A 22 1.27 4.86 4.92
N SER A 23 1.14 5.21 6.19
CA SER A 23 0.03 4.78 7.04
C SER A 23 -0.94 5.94 7.33
N GLU A 24 -2.24 5.65 7.36
CA GLU A 24 -3.25 6.63 7.80
C GLU A 24 -3.29 6.77 9.33
N ASP A 25 -2.93 5.70 10.05
CA ASP A 25 -3.08 5.61 11.52
C ASP A 25 -1.82 6.00 12.29
N TYR A 26 -0.66 6.00 11.62
CA TYR A 26 0.65 6.20 12.24
C TYR A 26 1.50 7.15 11.39
N PRO A 27 2.45 7.90 11.99
CA PRO A 27 3.33 8.82 11.27
C PRO A 27 4.45 8.05 10.53
N ILE A 28 4.06 7.13 9.65
CA ILE A 28 4.94 6.26 8.87
C ILE A 28 4.82 6.66 7.41
N PHE A 29 5.94 7.09 6.82
CA PHE A 29 6.03 7.51 5.43
C PHE A 29 7.37 7.09 4.85
N THR A 30 7.38 6.61 3.61
CA THR A 30 8.61 6.27 2.91
C THR A 30 8.43 6.28 1.40
N THR A 31 9.54 6.16 0.67
CA THR A 31 9.57 6.05 -0.79
C THR A 31 10.54 4.96 -1.22
N GLY A 32 10.40 4.49 -2.46
CA GLY A 32 11.32 3.54 -3.08
C GLY A 32 11.20 3.58 -4.59
N ARG A 33 12.30 3.33 -5.32
CA ARG A 33 12.29 3.29 -6.80
C ARG A 33 11.62 2.02 -7.32
N THR A 34 11.69 0.94 -6.56
CA THR A 34 11.09 -0.36 -6.88
C THR A 34 10.18 -0.85 -5.75
N ILE A 35 9.25 -1.78 -6.05
CA ILE A 35 8.37 -2.37 -5.02
C ILE A 35 9.16 -3.13 -3.93
N PRO A 36 10.18 -3.95 -4.23
CA PRO A 36 10.97 -4.60 -3.18
C PRO A 36 11.68 -3.60 -2.26
N GLU A 37 12.27 -2.55 -2.83
CA GLU A 37 12.89 -1.46 -2.06
C GLU A 37 11.84 -0.78 -1.17
N LEU A 38 10.67 -0.45 -1.71
CA LEU A 38 9.59 0.17 -0.95
C LEU A 38 9.14 -0.69 0.23
N ILE A 39 9.01 -2.01 0.04
CA ILE A 39 8.59 -2.94 1.09
C ILE A 39 9.61 -2.97 2.24
N ASN A 40 10.91 -2.99 1.93
CA ASN A 40 11.96 -2.95 2.93
C ASN A 40 11.98 -1.60 3.66
N ASN A 41 11.94 -0.50 2.91
CA ASN A 41 11.93 0.84 3.50
C ASN A 41 10.68 1.06 4.37
N ALA A 42 9.54 0.46 4.02
CA ALA A 42 8.31 0.55 4.81
C ALA A 42 8.43 -0.24 6.12
N LEU A 43 9.08 -1.41 6.10
CA LEU A 43 9.38 -2.16 7.32
C LEU A 43 10.29 -1.34 8.23
N GLU A 44 11.37 -0.77 7.69
CA GLU A 44 12.31 0.06 8.47
C GLU A 44 11.61 1.28 9.08
N ALA A 45 10.85 2.04 8.29
CA ALA A 45 10.09 3.19 8.77
C ALA A 45 9.05 2.79 9.84
N THR A 46 8.42 1.63 9.68
CA THR A 46 7.49 1.11 10.70
C THR A 46 8.23 0.71 11.96
N GLN A 47 9.36 0.02 11.85
CA GLN A 47 10.17 -0.36 13.00
C GLN A 47 10.67 0.87 13.76
N LEU A 48 11.10 1.93 13.07
CA LEU A 48 11.50 3.19 13.67
C LEU A 48 10.36 3.81 14.49
N ASN A 49 9.12 3.78 13.99
CA ASN A 49 7.95 4.31 14.71
C ASN A 49 7.63 3.55 16.00
N PHE A 50 8.01 2.27 16.11
CA PHE A 50 7.68 1.42 17.26
C PHE A 50 8.90 0.94 18.07
N GLU A 51 10.09 1.49 17.80
CA GLU A 51 11.37 0.93 18.26
C GLU A 51 11.49 0.81 19.78
N GLU A 52 10.83 1.68 20.53
CA GLU A 52 10.87 1.66 22.00
C GLU A 52 10.08 0.49 22.62
N GLU A 53 9.04 0.01 21.92
CA GLU A 53 8.07 -0.93 22.50
C GLU A 53 8.05 -2.28 21.79
N TYR A 54 8.09 -2.26 20.46
CA TYR A 54 7.76 -3.42 19.64
C TYR A 54 8.77 -3.74 18.54
N GLU A 55 8.98 -5.04 18.35
CA GLU A 55 9.60 -5.60 17.17
C GLU A 55 8.53 -5.82 16.09
N ILE A 56 8.81 -5.27 14.91
CA ILE A 56 7.96 -5.31 13.72
C ILE A 56 8.61 -6.26 12.71
N THR A 57 7.80 -7.13 12.10
CA THR A 57 8.22 -7.97 10.98
C THR A 57 7.37 -7.67 9.75
N HIS A 58 7.78 -8.17 8.58
CA HIS A 58 6.98 -8.03 7.35
C HIS A 58 5.55 -8.55 7.48
N GLU A 59 5.33 -9.56 8.32
CA GLU A 59 3.98 -10.08 8.58
C GLU A 59 3.10 -9.03 9.27
N ASN A 60 3.64 -8.04 9.96
CA ASN A 60 2.84 -6.99 10.56
C ASN A 60 2.31 -5.99 9.52
N LEU A 61 2.89 -5.87 8.32
CA LEU A 61 2.46 -4.89 7.32
C LEU A 61 1.43 -5.50 6.37
N LYS A 62 0.28 -4.83 6.22
CA LYS A 62 -0.73 -5.11 5.19
C LYS A 62 -0.66 -3.99 4.16
N PHE A 63 -0.07 -4.31 3.01
CA PHE A 63 0.03 -3.36 1.90
C PHE A 63 -1.26 -3.34 1.08
N GLU A 64 -1.72 -2.13 0.77
CA GLU A 64 -2.87 -1.89 -0.10
C GLU A 64 -2.52 -0.83 -1.13
N ILE A 65 -2.87 -1.08 -2.39
CA ILE A 65 -2.65 -0.09 -3.46
C ILE A 65 -3.79 0.91 -3.42
N ASP A 66 -3.46 2.20 -3.51
CA ASP A 66 -4.45 3.21 -3.83
C ASP A 66 -4.85 3.09 -5.31
N PHE A 67 -5.98 2.41 -5.56
CA PHE A 67 -6.48 2.22 -6.92
C PHE A 67 -6.92 3.52 -7.59
N ALA A 68 -7.42 4.50 -6.84
CA ALA A 68 -7.82 5.77 -7.43
C ALA A 68 -6.59 6.50 -7.98
N GLN A 69 -5.53 6.59 -7.17
CA GLN A 69 -4.24 7.16 -7.55
C GLN A 69 -3.58 6.35 -8.69
N PHE A 70 -3.61 5.02 -8.61
CA PHE A 70 -3.04 4.15 -9.63
C PHE A 70 -3.65 4.38 -11.02
N PHE A 71 -4.99 4.42 -11.12
CA PHE A 71 -5.66 4.64 -12.41
C PHE A 71 -5.59 6.10 -12.87
N GLN A 72 -5.40 7.08 -11.98
CA GLN A 72 -5.05 8.45 -12.37
C GLN A 72 -3.68 8.53 -13.04
N TYR A 73 -2.71 7.76 -12.55
CA TYR A 73 -1.37 7.68 -13.14
C TYR A 73 -1.41 6.94 -14.49
N TYR A 74 -2.12 5.81 -14.55
CA TYR A 74 -2.23 4.96 -15.74
C TYR A 74 -3.57 5.16 -16.48
N LYS A 75 -3.82 6.38 -16.97
CA LYS A 75 -5.10 6.80 -17.57
C LYS A 75 -5.62 5.91 -18.72
N VAL A 76 -4.73 5.18 -19.40
CA VAL A 76 -5.07 4.31 -20.52
C VAL A 76 -5.46 2.89 -20.11
N LEU A 77 -5.28 2.52 -18.83
CA LEU A 77 -5.64 1.19 -18.36
C LEU A 77 -7.15 1.03 -18.21
N ASN A 78 -7.68 -0.02 -18.83
CA ASN A 78 -9.07 -0.41 -18.67
C ASN A 78 -9.23 -1.18 -17.35
N SER A 79 -9.94 -0.59 -16.39
CA SER A 79 -10.17 -1.20 -15.07
C SER A 79 -10.95 -2.50 -15.14
N LYS A 80 -11.92 -2.63 -16.05
CA LYS A 80 -12.66 -3.89 -16.24
C LYS A 80 -11.72 -5.02 -16.67
N PHE A 81 -10.86 -4.76 -17.66
CA PHE A 81 -9.90 -5.75 -18.14
C PHE A 81 -8.89 -6.12 -17.04
N LEU A 82 -8.41 -5.15 -16.26
CA LEU A 82 -7.53 -5.44 -15.13
C LEU A 82 -8.23 -6.33 -14.09
N ALA A 83 -9.49 -6.02 -13.74
CA ALA A 83 -10.27 -6.81 -12.80
C ALA A 83 -10.40 -8.27 -13.25
N GLU A 84 -10.75 -8.48 -14.52
CA GLU A 84 -10.84 -9.82 -15.12
C GLU A 84 -9.50 -10.55 -15.08
N LYS A 85 -8.40 -9.85 -15.37
CA LYS A 85 -7.05 -10.42 -15.36
C LYS A 85 -6.59 -10.86 -13.96
N ILE A 86 -6.99 -10.13 -12.92
CA ILE A 86 -6.65 -10.45 -11.52
C ILE A 86 -7.73 -11.27 -10.79
N GLY A 87 -8.79 -11.70 -11.49
CA GLY A 87 -9.89 -12.47 -10.90
C GLY A 87 -10.77 -11.67 -9.92
N MET A 88 -10.79 -10.34 -10.02
CA MET A 88 -11.62 -9.46 -9.22
C MET A 88 -12.95 -9.16 -9.94
N ASN A 89 -14.03 -9.00 -9.19
CA ASN A 89 -15.29 -8.52 -9.74
C ASN A 89 -15.10 -7.11 -10.36
N PRO A 90 -15.41 -6.90 -11.66
CA PRO A 90 -15.18 -5.61 -12.32
C PRO A 90 -15.92 -4.42 -11.68
N THR A 91 -17.13 -4.65 -11.18
CA THR A 91 -17.90 -3.62 -10.48
C THR A 91 -17.20 -3.23 -9.18
N LEU A 92 -16.68 -4.19 -8.42
CA LEU A 92 -15.93 -3.91 -7.19
C LEU A 92 -14.68 -3.07 -7.47
N LEU A 93 -13.88 -3.44 -8.47
CA LEU A 93 -12.70 -2.65 -8.82
C LEU A 93 -13.09 -1.25 -9.27
N SER A 94 -14.17 -1.10 -10.05
CA SER A 94 -14.68 0.22 -10.44
C SER A 94 -15.05 1.10 -9.24
N GLN A 95 -15.59 0.51 -8.16
CA GLN A 95 -15.87 1.24 -6.92
C GLN A 95 -14.58 1.70 -6.22
N TYR A 96 -13.52 0.88 -6.26
CA TYR A 96 -12.21 1.27 -5.73
C TYR A 96 -11.58 2.41 -6.54
N VAL A 97 -11.63 2.33 -7.87
CA VAL A 97 -11.11 3.39 -8.75
C VAL A 97 -11.83 4.72 -8.53
N LYS A 98 -13.14 4.68 -8.25
CA LYS A 98 -13.95 5.87 -7.93
C LYS A 98 -13.78 6.36 -6.49
N GLY A 99 -13.07 5.62 -5.65
CA GLY A 99 -12.92 5.93 -4.22
C GLY A 99 -14.18 5.70 -3.37
N HIS A 100 -15.23 5.06 -3.92
CA HIS A 100 -16.45 4.74 -3.17
C HIS A 100 -16.23 3.61 -2.15
N LYS A 101 -15.21 2.77 -2.38
CA LYS A 101 -14.78 1.71 -1.45
C LYS A 101 -13.24 1.67 -1.39
N LYS A 102 -12.68 1.13 -0.31
CA LYS A 102 -11.25 0.83 -0.16
C LYS A 102 -11.05 -0.69 0.03
N PRO A 103 -9.91 -1.27 -0.40
CA PRO A 103 -9.56 -2.68 -0.15
C PRO A 103 -9.31 -3.01 1.34
#